data_AF-A0A323V6S6-F1
#
_entry.id   AF-A0A323V6S6-F1
#
_cell.length_a   1.000
_cell.length_b   1.000
_cell.length_c   1.000
_cell.angle_alpha   90.00
_cell.angle_beta   90.00
_cell.angle_gamma   90.00
#
_symmetry.space_group_name_H-M   'P 1'
#
loop_
_entity.id
_entity.type
_entity.pdbx_description
1 polymer ?
#
loop_
_entity_poly.entity_id
_entity_poly.type
_entity_poly.pdbx_seq_one_letter_code
_entity_poly.pdbx_strand_id
1 'polypeptide(L)'
;GVVAGGALGADGGAVLGPGTGDNAAAALGINAEPGDVVVSIGTSGVVSTVSTTPSSDPSGTVAGFADATGNFLPLAVTLNAARVLDATARLLGVDHDELSRLALSAPAGAGGLVLVPYLEGERTPDRPHSTGALHGLTLATADPAHLARAAVEGLLCGLADGLEAIAALGNPVRRVFLVGGGARSEAVRRLAPAVLGVPVLVPPPGEYVADGAARQAAWVLAGGSTPPVWPATSTETYQADPVPHVRERYAEVRDLTADRS
;
A
#
# COMPACT_ATOMS: atom_id res chain seq x y z
N GLY A 1 -31.43 -4.51 -6.66
CA GLY A 1 -32.81 -4.00 -6.49
C GLY A 1 -33.06 -2.89 -7.50
N VAL A 2 -34.31 -2.50 -7.76
CA VAL A 2 -34.62 -1.38 -8.70
C VAL A 2 -35.19 -0.22 -7.90
N VAL A 3 -34.67 1.00 -8.11
CA VAL A 3 -35.24 2.25 -7.56
C VAL A 3 -36.14 2.89 -8.60
N ALA A 4 -37.31 3.36 -8.18
CA ALA A 4 -38.28 4.02 -9.06
C ALA A 4 -37.72 5.32 -9.67
N GLY A 5 -37.97 5.55 -10.97
CA GLY A 5 -37.32 6.58 -11.78
C GLY A 5 -37.54 8.03 -11.34
N GLY A 6 -38.61 8.32 -10.59
CA GLY A 6 -38.94 9.69 -10.16
C GLY A 6 -37.92 10.33 -9.22
N ALA A 7 -37.09 9.54 -8.52
CA ALA A 7 -36.10 10.06 -7.57
C ALA A 7 -34.69 10.26 -8.15
N LEU A 8 -34.40 9.69 -9.34
CA LEU A 8 -33.05 9.63 -9.91
C LEU A 8 -32.93 10.21 -11.33
N GLY A 9 -34.03 10.67 -11.92
CA GLY A 9 -34.02 11.28 -13.26
C GLY A 9 -33.68 10.33 -14.41
N ALA A 10 -33.73 9.01 -14.17
CA ALA A 10 -33.54 7.99 -15.20
C ALA A 10 -34.89 7.45 -15.67
N ASP A 11 -35.19 7.66 -16.95
CA ASP A 11 -36.37 7.08 -17.61
C ASP A 11 -36.24 5.54 -17.58
N GLY A 12 -37.12 4.89 -16.81
CA GLY A 12 -37.11 3.43 -16.61
C GLY A 12 -36.64 2.94 -15.23
N GLY A 13 -36.22 3.85 -14.34
CA GLY A 13 -35.68 3.48 -13.02
C GLY A 13 -34.19 3.10 -13.07
N ALA A 14 -33.58 2.88 -11.90
CA ALA A 14 -32.16 2.56 -11.79
C ALA A 14 -31.95 1.20 -11.11
N VAL A 15 -31.15 0.34 -11.73
CA VAL A 15 -30.70 -0.91 -11.10
C VAL A 15 -29.59 -0.59 -10.10
N LEU A 16 -29.77 -1.05 -8.86
CA LEU A 16 -28.75 -0.97 -7.81
C LEU A 16 -27.85 -2.19 -7.85
N GLY A 17 -26.55 -1.93 -7.97
CA GLY A 17 -25.52 -2.94 -7.72
C GLY A 17 -25.46 -3.37 -6.25
N PRO A 18 -24.78 -4.49 -5.94
CA PRO A 18 -24.71 -5.03 -4.58
C PRO A 18 -23.89 -4.17 -3.62
N GLY A 19 -23.04 -3.27 -4.13
CA GLY A 19 -22.06 -2.56 -3.32
C GLY A 19 -20.87 -3.44 -2.97
N THR A 20 -19.84 -2.84 -2.38
CA THR A 20 -18.67 -3.54 -1.84
C THR A 20 -17.88 -2.63 -0.89
N GLY A 21 -16.95 -3.21 -0.13
CA GLY A 21 -16.02 -2.44 0.71
C GLY A 21 -15.02 -1.63 -0.12
N ASP A 22 -14.44 -0.60 0.48
CA ASP A 22 -13.51 0.32 -0.17
C ASP A 22 -12.33 -0.37 -0.88
N ASN A 23 -11.66 -1.32 -0.23
CA ASN A 23 -10.51 -2.02 -0.79
C ASN A 23 -10.89 -2.91 -1.98
N ALA A 24 -12.04 -3.59 -1.91
CA ALA A 24 -12.57 -4.40 -2.99
C ALA A 24 -13.07 -3.53 -4.16
N ALA A 25 -13.67 -2.36 -3.87
CA ALA A 25 -14.02 -1.38 -4.88
C ALA A 25 -12.77 -0.83 -5.57
N ALA A 26 -11.73 -0.43 -4.83
CA ALA A 26 -10.50 0.09 -5.40
C ALA A 26 -9.79 -0.95 -6.29
N ALA A 27 -9.71 -2.21 -5.85
CA ALA A 27 -9.18 -3.31 -6.65
C ALA A 27 -9.98 -3.50 -7.96
N LEU A 28 -11.31 -3.42 -7.89
CA LEU A 28 -12.17 -3.46 -9.08
C LEU A 28 -11.95 -2.23 -9.97
N GLY A 29 -11.81 -1.04 -9.40
CA GLY A 29 -11.61 0.22 -10.15
C GLY A 29 -10.34 0.22 -10.97
N ILE A 30 -9.25 -0.35 -10.44
CA ILE A 30 -7.96 -0.40 -11.14
C ILE A 30 -7.77 -1.64 -12.02
N ASN A 31 -8.80 -2.49 -12.17
CA ASN A 31 -8.72 -3.78 -12.87
C ASN A 31 -7.66 -4.74 -12.28
N ALA A 32 -7.56 -4.83 -10.95
CA ALA A 32 -6.64 -5.78 -10.33
C ALA A 32 -7.04 -7.23 -10.65
N GLU A 33 -6.06 -8.04 -11.03
CA GLU A 33 -6.21 -9.47 -11.33
C GLU A 33 -5.44 -10.33 -10.32
N PRO A 34 -5.71 -11.66 -10.23
CA PRO A 34 -4.86 -12.55 -9.45
C PRO A 34 -3.36 -12.37 -9.77
N GLY A 35 -2.56 -12.14 -8.74
CA GLY A 35 -1.15 -11.82 -8.86
C GLY A 35 -0.81 -10.33 -8.87
N ASP A 36 -1.80 -9.46 -8.95
CA ASP A 36 -1.65 -8.03 -8.72
C ASP A 36 -1.90 -7.72 -7.24
N VAL A 37 -0.98 -6.96 -6.66
CA VAL A 37 -1.11 -6.45 -5.30
C VAL A 37 -1.42 -4.97 -5.35
N VAL A 38 -2.39 -4.52 -4.57
CA VAL A 38 -2.71 -3.11 -4.36
C VAL A 38 -2.09 -2.67 -3.04
N VAL A 39 -1.16 -1.73 -3.13
CA VAL A 39 -0.56 -1.05 -1.98
C VAL A 39 -1.12 0.36 -1.90
N SER A 40 -1.98 0.60 -0.91
CA SER A 40 -2.55 1.93 -0.64
C SER A 40 -1.81 2.61 0.50
N ILE A 41 -1.17 3.74 0.21
CA ILE A 41 -0.47 4.56 1.21
C ILE A 41 -1.34 5.77 1.55
N GLY A 42 -2.24 5.58 2.52
CA GLY A 42 -2.90 6.67 3.24
C GLY A 42 -2.16 6.98 4.54
N THR A 43 -2.85 7.59 5.50
CA THR A 43 -2.31 7.76 6.86
C THR A 43 -1.84 6.42 7.45
N SER A 44 -2.58 5.35 7.18
CA SER A 44 -2.19 3.94 7.32
C SER A 44 -1.95 3.30 5.96
N GLY A 45 -1.26 2.16 5.95
CA GLY A 45 -0.98 1.38 4.75
C GLY A 45 -1.89 0.17 4.65
N VAL A 46 -2.27 -0.18 3.42
CA VAL A 46 -2.97 -1.44 3.13
C VAL A 46 -2.21 -2.14 2.02
N VAL A 47 -2.00 -3.45 2.20
CA VAL A 47 -1.49 -4.34 1.17
C VAL A 47 -2.57 -5.39 0.93
N SER A 48 -3.12 -5.47 -0.28
CA SER A 48 -4.15 -6.45 -0.63
C SER A 48 -3.89 -7.09 -1.98
N THR A 49 -4.31 -8.33 -2.16
CA THR A 49 -4.20 -9.03 -3.45
C THR A 49 -5.55 -9.58 -3.84
N VAL A 50 -5.81 -9.70 -5.14
CA VAL A 50 -6.91 -10.56 -5.60
C VAL A 50 -6.42 -12.01 -5.56
N SER A 51 -7.22 -12.91 -5.01
CA SER A 51 -6.90 -14.33 -4.89
C SER A 51 -8.05 -15.21 -5.31
N THR A 52 -7.77 -16.28 -6.05
CA THR A 52 -8.78 -17.28 -6.45
C THR A 52 -9.06 -18.31 -5.36
N THR A 53 -8.32 -18.25 -4.25
CA THR A 53 -8.47 -19.17 -3.11
C THR A 53 -8.69 -18.39 -1.82
N PRO A 54 -9.52 -18.90 -0.89
CA PRO A 54 -9.70 -18.26 0.40
C PRO A 54 -8.38 -18.15 1.16
N SER A 55 -8.15 -17.01 1.82
CA SER A 55 -7.03 -16.87 2.76
C SER A 55 -7.27 -17.75 3.99
N SER A 56 -6.23 -18.43 4.46
CA SER A 56 -6.24 -19.16 5.74
C SER A 56 -4.93 -18.88 6.48
N ASP A 57 -4.87 -17.73 7.15
CA ASP A 57 -3.73 -17.33 7.95
C ASP A 57 -3.95 -17.67 9.44
N PRO A 58 -3.25 -18.68 10.00
CA PRO A 58 -3.39 -19.03 11.40
C PRO A 58 -2.81 -17.97 12.36
N SER A 59 -1.96 -17.06 11.87
CA SER A 59 -1.37 -15.99 12.69
C SER A 59 -2.32 -14.80 12.89
N GLY A 60 -3.33 -14.65 12.03
CA GLY A 60 -4.22 -13.50 12.03
C GLY A 60 -3.63 -12.21 11.43
N THR A 61 -2.44 -12.28 10.83
CA THR A 61 -1.76 -11.13 10.19
C THR A 61 -2.50 -10.67 8.94
N VAL A 62 -3.00 -11.61 8.15
CA VAL A 62 -3.70 -11.36 6.89
C VAL A 62 -5.19 -11.64 7.05
N ALA A 63 -6.02 -10.61 6.92
CA ALA A 63 -7.47 -10.74 6.90
C ALA A 63 -7.92 -11.41 5.58
N GLY A 64 -8.82 -12.39 5.68
CA GLY A 64 -9.42 -13.07 4.53
C GLY A 64 -10.76 -12.45 4.15
N PHE A 65 -10.77 -11.46 3.27
CA PHE A 65 -12.00 -10.88 2.72
C PHE A 65 -12.42 -11.53 1.40
N ALA A 66 -13.66 -11.27 0.97
CA ALA A 66 -14.11 -11.49 -0.40
C ALA A 66 -13.84 -10.23 -1.24
N ASP A 67 -13.60 -10.38 -2.53
CA ASP A 67 -13.50 -9.26 -3.46
C ASP A 67 -14.88 -8.92 -4.09
N ALA A 68 -14.90 -8.00 -5.06
CA ALA A 68 -16.13 -7.59 -5.76
C ALA A 68 -16.46 -8.44 -7.00
N THR A 69 -15.69 -9.50 -7.29
CA THR A 69 -15.80 -10.33 -8.49
C THR A 69 -16.17 -11.80 -8.21
N GLY A 70 -16.28 -12.18 -6.94
CA GLY A 70 -16.52 -13.56 -6.50
C GLY A 70 -15.23 -14.32 -6.15
N ASN A 71 -14.09 -13.64 -6.18
CA ASN A 71 -12.80 -14.08 -5.67
C ASN A 71 -12.62 -13.62 -4.20
N PHE A 72 -11.40 -13.74 -3.70
CA PHE A 72 -10.99 -13.34 -2.36
C PHE A 72 -10.04 -12.14 -2.41
N LEU A 73 -9.96 -11.42 -1.29
CA LEU A 73 -9.12 -10.25 -1.11
C LEU A 73 -8.31 -10.37 0.18
N PRO A 74 -7.27 -11.25 0.24
CA PRO A 74 -6.33 -11.26 1.35
C PRO A 74 -5.72 -9.88 1.56
N LEU A 75 -5.67 -9.42 2.80
CA LEU A 75 -5.33 -8.04 3.12
C LEU A 75 -4.55 -7.93 4.44
N ALA A 76 -3.40 -7.27 4.39
CA ALA A 76 -2.60 -6.87 5.54
C ALA A 76 -2.66 -5.35 5.74
N VAL A 77 -2.57 -4.89 6.98
CA VAL A 77 -2.68 -3.45 7.32
C VAL A 77 -1.47 -3.01 8.13
N THR A 78 -0.86 -1.91 7.72
CA THR A 78 0.13 -1.20 8.54
C THR A 78 -0.48 0.07 9.10
N LEU A 79 -0.30 0.33 10.39
CA LEU A 79 -0.70 1.57 11.04
C LEU A 79 0.13 2.74 10.53
N ASN A 80 1.42 2.50 10.24
CA ASN A 80 2.38 3.55 9.97
C ASN A 80 2.77 3.57 8.48
N ALA A 81 2.04 4.38 7.70
CA ALA A 81 2.37 4.63 6.30
C ALA A 81 2.68 6.12 6.07
N ALA A 82 1.81 6.90 5.40
CA ALA A 82 2.12 8.31 5.11
C ALA A 82 2.46 9.14 6.36
N ARG A 83 1.90 8.79 7.53
CA ARG A 83 2.20 9.45 8.81
C ARG A 83 3.67 9.40 9.21
N VAL A 84 4.41 8.40 8.74
CA VAL A 84 5.86 8.28 8.94
C VAL A 84 6.56 9.43 8.23
N LEU A 85 6.20 9.66 6.96
CA LEU A 85 6.73 10.75 6.16
C LEU A 85 6.32 12.10 6.77
N ASP A 86 5.05 12.26 7.16
CA ASP A 86 4.57 13.48 7.80
C ASP A 86 5.36 13.78 9.10
N ALA A 87 5.63 12.75 9.91
CA ALA A 87 6.39 12.89 11.15
C ALA A 87 7.85 13.27 10.88
N THR A 88 8.50 12.63 9.92
CA THR A 88 9.88 12.93 9.56
C THR A 88 10.03 14.32 8.94
N ALA A 89 9.11 14.75 8.06
CA ALA A 89 9.10 16.11 7.52
C ALA A 89 8.98 17.15 8.65
N ARG A 90 8.07 16.93 9.61
CA ARG A 90 7.95 17.79 10.79
C ARG A 90 9.22 17.84 11.64
N LEU A 91 9.86 16.69 11.88
CA LEU A 91 11.12 16.61 12.65
C LEU A 91 12.26 17.38 11.97
N LEU A 92 12.31 17.34 10.64
CA LEU A 92 13.32 18.02 9.83
C LEU A 92 12.98 19.49 9.53
N GLY A 93 11.74 19.92 9.78
CA GLY A 93 11.28 21.28 9.45
C GLY A 93 11.17 21.53 7.94
N VAL A 94 10.82 20.50 7.17
CA VAL A 94 10.71 20.55 5.71
C VAL A 94 9.32 20.11 5.23
N ASP A 95 8.97 20.44 3.99
CA ASP A 95 7.78 19.90 3.33
C ASP A 95 8.04 18.50 2.72
N HIS A 96 7.01 17.91 2.12
CA HIS A 96 7.10 16.56 1.55
C HIS A 96 7.95 16.49 0.27
N ASP A 97 8.02 17.58 -0.49
CA ASP A 97 8.82 17.61 -1.72
C ASP A 97 10.31 17.65 -1.36
N GLU A 98 10.67 18.46 -0.37
CA GLU A 98 12.02 18.52 0.16
C GLU A 98 12.41 17.23 0.90
N LEU A 99 11.50 16.63 1.69
CA LEU A 99 11.73 15.31 2.29
C LEU A 99 12.03 14.25 1.22
N SER A 100 11.25 14.26 0.13
CA SER A 100 11.44 13.36 -1.01
C SER A 100 12.80 13.59 -1.68
N ARG A 101 13.19 14.85 -1.90
CA ARG A 101 14.49 15.21 -2.48
C ARG A 101 15.65 14.77 -1.58
N LEU A 102 15.54 14.98 -0.27
CA LEU A 102 16.53 14.55 0.72
C LEU A 102 16.70 13.03 0.71
N ALA A 103 15.60 12.27 0.74
CA ALA A 103 15.63 10.81 0.70
C ALA A 103 16.32 10.27 -0.57
N LEU A 104 16.06 10.88 -1.73
CA LEU A 104 16.70 10.51 -3.00
C LEU A 104 18.19 10.88 -3.08
N SER A 105 18.66 11.80 -2.24
CA SER A 105 20.06 12.24 -2.22
C SER A 105 20.99 11.34 -1.39
N ALA A 106 20.44 10.56 -0.45
CA ALA A 106 21.20 9.60 0.33
C ALA A 106 21.30 8.23 -0.38
N PRO A 107 22.31 7.40 -0.07
CA PRO A 107 22.45 6.07 -0.67
C PRO A 107 21.37 5.10 -0.18
N ALA A 108 21.18 3.99 -0.89
CA ALA A 108 20.33 2.90 -0.43
C ALA A 108 20.82 2.33 0.91
N GLY A 109 19.86 1.98 1.78
CA GLY A 109 20.12 1.55 3.15
C GLY A 109 20.51 2.69 4.08
N ALA A 110 20.41 3.95 3.64
CA ALA A 110 20.74 5.16 4.40
C ALA A 110 22.08 5.06 5.17
N GLY A 111 23.11 4.47 4.56
CA GLY A 111 24.42 4.31 5.20
C GLY A 111 24.41 3.44 6.46
N GLY A 112 23.39 2.59 6.63
CA GLY A 112 23.16 1.74 7.80
C GLY A 112 22.17 2.31 8.83
N LEU A 113 21.64 3.51 8.60
CA LEU A 113 20.58 4.10 9.44
C LEU A 113 19.23 3.45 9.13
N VAL A 114 18.49 3.04 10.16
CA VAL A 114 17.18 2.40 10.01
C VAL A 114 16.16 3.08 10.89
N LEU A 115 15.03 3.48 10.31
CA LEU A 115 13.83 3.85 11.05
C LEU A 115 12.89 2.65 11.11
N VAL A 116 12.60 2.16 12.32
CA VAL A 116 11.52 1.21 12.59
C VAL A 116 10.26 2.05 12.88
N PRO A 117 9.25 2.05 12.00
CA PRO A 117 8.25 3.11 11.96
C PRO A 117 7.04 2.88 12.87
N TYR A 118 7.15 2.13 13.99
CA TYR A 118 6.01 1.79 14.87
C TYR A 118 5.52 2.98 15.73
N LEU A 119 5.30 4.13 15.09
CA LEU A 119 4.95 5.41 15.70
C LEU A 119 3.57 5.41 16.37
N GLU A 120 2.71 4.43 16.09
CA GLU A 120 1.41 4.19 16.74
C GLU A 120 1.21 2.73 17.17
N GLY A 121 2.30 2.02 17.49
CA GLY A 121 2.30 0.55 17.49
C GLY A 121 2.21 0.03 16.06
N GLU A 122 1.99 -1.27 15.86
CA GLU A 122 1.81 -1.85 14.52
C GLU A 122 0.83 -3.03 14.53
N ARG A 123 0.15 -3.23 13.39
CA ARG A 123 -0.76 -4.36 13.13
C ARG A 123 -0.08 -5.49 12.36
N THR A 124 0.77 -5.14 11.39
CA THR A 124 1.55 -6.11 10.61
C THR A 124 3.02 -5.66 10.62
N PRO A 125 3.89 -6.31 11.41
CA PRO A 125 3.60 -7.39 12.37
C PRO A 125 2.79 -6.92 13.61
N ASP A 126 2.21 -7.87 14.36
CA ASP A 126 1.42 -7.58 15.57
C ASP A 126 2.30 -7.04 16.70
N ARG A 127 2.35 -5.71 16.82
CA ARG A 127 3.18 -4.95 17.76
C ARG A 127 2.39 -3.77 18.37
N PRO A 128 1.26 -4.02 19.05
CA PRO A 128 0.31 -2.97 19.40
C PRO A 128 0.87 -1.96 20.41
N HIS A 129 1.88 -2.34 21.19
CA HIS A 129 2.47 -1.49 22.22
C HIS A 129 3.83 -0.90 21.83
N SER A 130 4.41 -1.31 20.70
CA SER A 130 5.74 -0.84 20.32
C SER A 130 5.77 0.64 19.95
N THR A 131 6.95 1.23 20.05
CA THR A 131 7.25 2.61 19.65
C THR A 131 8.24 2.64 18.51
N GLY A 132 8.26 3.74 17.75
CA GLY A 132 9.23 3.90 16.67
C GLY A 132 10.65 4.04 17.21
N ALA A 133 11.63 3.54 16.46
CA ALA A 133 13.03 3.53 16.84
C ALA A 133 13.94 3.91 15.68
N LEU A 134 15.04 4.60 15.98
CA LEU A 134 16.08 4.94 15.01
C LEU A 134 17.37 4.21 15.41
N HIS A 135 17.85 3.33 14.55
CA HIS A 135 19.05 2.52 14.76
C HIS A 135 20.14 2.89 13.76
N GLY A 136 21.41 2.66 14.11
CA GLY A 136 22.54 2.89 13.21
C GLY A 136 22.96 4.35 13.07
N LEU A 137 22.65 5.18 14.07
CA LEU A 137 23.10 6.57 14.10
C LEU A 137 24.62 6.64 14.32
N THR A 138 25.31 7.34 13.42
CA THR A 138 26.75 7.60 13.46
C THR A 138 27.00 9.06 13.09
N LEU A 139 28.22 9.56 13.26
CA LEU A 139 28.57 10.91 12.78
C LEU A 139 28.38 11.09 11.27
N ALA A 140 28.47 10.00 10.50
CA ALA A 140 28.31 10.02 9.04
C ALA A 140 26.84 9.92 8.58
N THR A 141 25.94 9.40 9.44
CA THR A 141 24.51 9.21 9.13
C THR A 141 23.60 10.16 9.88
N ALA A 142 24.15 10.99 10.78
CA ALA A 142 23.42 11.97 11.57
C ALA A 142 23.15 13.27 10.78
N ASP A 143 22.47 13.16 9.64
CA ASP A 143 22.06 14.29 8.82
C ASP A 143 20.63 14.12 8.23
N PRO A 144 20.02 15.20 7.71
CA PRO A 144 18.66 15.17 7.19
C PRO A 144 18.42 14.19 6.04
N ALA A 145 19.40 14.00 5.15
CA ALA A 145 19.24 13.14 3.98
C ALA A 145 19.15 11.66 4.38
N HIS A 146 20.02 11.23 5.30
CA HIS A 146 19.97 9.87 5.83
C HIS A 146 18.69 9.60 6.62
N LEU A 147 18.23 10.56 7.45
CA LEU A 147 16.97 10.39 8.18
C LEU A 147 15.75 10.32 7.23
N ALA A 148 15.72 11.18 6.20
CA ALA A 148 14.67 11.15 5.18
C ALA A 148 14.67 9.81 4.43
N ARG A 149 15.84 9.30 4.05
CA ARG A 149 15.99 8.02 3.37
C ARG A 149 15.56 6.84 4.24
N ALA A 150 16.01 6.81 5.49
CA ALA A 150 15.62 5.79 6.46
C ALA A 150 14.10 5.79 6.72
N ALA A 151 13.44 6.96 6.69
CA ALA A 151 12.00 7.05 6.83
C ALA A 151 11.22 6.46 5.65
N VAL A 152 11.64 6.77 4.41
CA VAL A 152 11.02 6.19 3.20
C VAL A 152 11.28 4.69 3.13
N GLU A 153 12.51 4.24 3.36
CA GLU A 153 12.86 2.81 3.35
C GLU A 153 12.16 2.05 4.48
N GLY A 154 12.10 2.61 5.70
CA GLY A 154 11.40 2.00 6.83
C GLY A 154 9.90 1.82 6.59
N LEU A 155 9.23 2.83 6.02
CA LEU A 155 7.84 2.73 5.57
C LEU A 155 7.67 1.60 4.55
N LEU A 156 8.52 1.58 3.51
CA LEU A 156 8.45 0.57 2.46
C LEU A 156 8.75 -0.83 2.98
N CYS A 157 9.64 -0.96 3.96
CA CYS A 157 9.88 -2.22 4.65
C CYS A 157 8.64 -2.70 5.42
N GLY A 158 7.93 -1.82 6.13
CA GLY A 158 6.65 -2.19 6.76
C GLY A 158 5.63 -2.72 5.75
N LEU A 159 5.53 -2.09 4.56
CA LEU A 159 4.64 -2.56 3.49
C LEU A 159 5.12 -3.90 2.89
N ALA A 160 6.43 -4.09 2.74
CA ALA A 160 6.99 -5.35 2.28
C ALA A 160 6.76 -6.50 3.28
N ASP A 161 6.69 -6.25 4.59
CA ASP A 161 6.28 -7.27 5.57
C ASP A 161 4.85 -7.75 5.32
N GLY A 162 3.92 -6.83 5.00
CA GLY A 162 2.56 -7.19 4.60
C GLY A 162 2.50 -7.96 3.27
N LEU A 163 3.37 -7.60 2.31
CA LEU A 163 3.50 -8.27 1.03
C LEU A 163 3.99 -9.72 1.20
N GLU A 164 5.02 -9.92 2.03
CA GLU A 164 5.56 -11.23 2.35
C GLU A 164 4.54 -12.11 3.10
N ALA A 165 3.78 -11.53 4.03
CA ALA A 165 2.72 -12.25 4.72
C ALA A 165 1.65 -12.76 3.73
N ILE A 166 1.27 -11.95 2.74
CA ILE A 166 0.34 -12.37 1.67
C ILE A 166 0.95 -13.45 0.78
N ALA A 167 2.21 -13.30 0.39
CA ALA A 167 2.91 -14.25 -0.46
C ALA A 167 3.10 -15.61 0.23
N ALA A 168 3.36 -15.62 1.54
CA ALA A 168 3.49 -16.83 2.34
C ALA A 168 2.22 -17.70 2.36
N LEU A 169 1.06 -17.12 2.05
CA LEU A 169 -0.22 -17.82 1.91
C LEU A 169 -0.45 -18.39 0.50
N GLY A 170 0.58 -18.40 -0.35
CA GLY A 170 0.54 -18.98 -1.69
C GLY A 170 0.01 -18.03 -2.77
N ASN A 171 -0.17 -16.75 -2.46
CA ASN A 171 -0.58 -15.75 -3.46
C ASN A 171 0.64 -15.30 -4.28
N PRO A 172 0.63 -15.42 -5.62
CA PRO A 172 1.70 -14.88 -6.43
C PRO A 172 1.72 -13.35 -6.32
N VAL A 173 2.92 -12.76 -6.34
CA VAL A 173 3.11 -11.30 -6.38
C VAL A 173 3.87 -10.97 -7.66
N ARG A 174 3.16 -10.52 -8.70
CA ARG A 174 3.77 -10.21 -10.00
C ARG A 174 4.17 -8.74 -10.11
N ARG A 175 3.35 -7.86 -9.56
CA ARG A 175 3.53 -6.40 -9.57
C ARG A 175 2.68 -5.76 -8.48
N VAL A 176 3.04 -4.53 -8.14
CA VAL A 176 2.34 -3.71 -7.14
C VAL A 176 1.71 -2.51 -7.83
N PHE A 177 0.42 -2.28 -7.63
CA PHE A 177 -0.23 -0.99 -7.87
C PHE A 177 -0.09 -0.13 -6.62
N LEU A 178 0.62 0.98 -6.75
CA LEU A 178 0.85 1.93 -5.68
C LEU A 178 -0.15 3.09 -5.79
N VAL A 179 -1.04 3.19 -4.81
CA VAL A 179 -2.12 4.18 -4.76
C VAL A 179 -2.12 4.93 -3.42
N GLY A 180 -3.03 5.91 -3.29
CA GLY A 180 -3.16 6.73 -2.08
C GLY A 180 -2.23 7.94 -2.05
N GLY A 181 -2.38 8.76 -1.01
CA GLY A 181 -1.68 10.05 -0.90
C GLY A 181 -0.16 9.94 -0.92
N GLY A 182 0.41 8.84 -0.42
CA GLY A 182 1.85 8.58 -0.42
C GLY A 182 2.43 8.25 -1.80
N ALA A 183 1.60 7.83 -2.76
CA ALA A 183 2.03 7.60 -4.15
C ALA A 183 2.48 8.91 -4.85
N ARG A 184 2.15 10.08 -4.29
CA ARG A 184 2.63 11.38 -4.79
C ARG A 184 4.12 11.61 -4.54
N SER A 185 4.66 11.02 -3.48
CA SER A 185 6.09 11.13 -3.15
C SER A 185 6.94 10.48 -4.23
N GLU A 186 7.83 11.25 -4.85
CA GLU A 186 8.76 10.72 -5.85
C GLU A 186 9.73 9.70 -5.24
N ALA A 187 10.20 9.94 -4.00
CA ALA A 187 11.05 9.01 -3.28
C ALA A 187 10.36 7.65 -3.08
N VAL A 188 9.10 7.64 -2.64
CA VAL A 188 8.34 6.38 -2.48
C VAL A 188 8.24 5.66 -3.82
N ARG A 189 7.85 6.34 -4.90
CA ARG A 189 7.70 5.73 -6.24
C ARG A 189 9.00 5.12 -6.77
N ARG A 190 10.12 5.84 -6.62
CA ARG A 190 11.42 5.39 -7.14
C ARG A 190 12.08 4.32 -6.28
N LEU A 191 11.89 4.36 -4.96
CA LEU A 191 12.55 3.43 -4.03
C LEU A 191 11.73 2.14 -3.81
N ALA A 192 10.41 2.18 -4.01
CA ALA A 192 9.55 1.02 -3.79
C ALA A 192 9.98 -0.24 -4.58
N PRO A 193 10.30 -0.21 -5.88
CA PRO A 193 10.68 -1.44 -6.60
C PRO A 193 11.91 -2.14 -6.00
N ALA A 194 12.89 -1.36 -5.54
CA ALA A 194 14.12 -1.88 -4.94
C ALA A 194 13.86 -2.56 -3.58
N VAL A 195 12.90 -2.06 -2.80
CA VAL A 195 12.55 -2.59 -1.47
C VAL A 195 11.51 -3.72 -1.55
N LEU A 196 10.50 -3.58 -2.42
CA LEU A 196 9.43 -4.56 -2.60
C LEU A 196 9.84 -5.73 -3.50
N GLY A 197 10.89 -5.57 -4.30
CA GLY A 197 11.43 -6.62 -5.17
C GLY A 197 10.60 -6.93 -6.42
N VAL A 198 9.59 -6.11 -6.73
CA VAL A 198 8.69 -6.27 -7.88
C VAL A 198 8.43 -4.93 -8.58
N PRO A 199 8.03 -4.93 -9.87
CA PRO A 199 7.64 -3.69 -10.55
C PRO A 199 6.50 -2.96 -9.84
N VAL A 200 6.59 -1.64 -9.78
CA VAL A 200 5.59 -0.78 -9.15
C VAL A 200 4.91 0.08 -10.20
N LEU A 201 3.59 -0.07 -10.31
CA LEU A 201 2.73 0.66 -11.21
C LEU A 201 2.01 1.75 -10.43
N VAL A 202 2.07 2.99 -10.92
CA VAL A 202 1.43 4.15 -10.30
C VAL A 202 0.37 4.69 -11.26
N PRO A 203 -0.91 4.35 -11.07
CA PRO A 203 -1.99 4.93 -11.85
C PRO A 203 -2.15 6.43 -11.54
N PRO A 204 -2.71 7.23 -12.46
CA PRO A 204 -2.99 8.64 -12.22
C PRO A 204 -3.89 8.83 -11.01
N PRO A 205 -3.69 9.88 -10.19
CA PRO A 205 -4.56 10.16 -9.05
C PRO A 205 -6.03 10.11 -9.43
N GLY A 206 -6.81 9.34 -8.68
CA GLY A 206 -8.22 9.09 -8.99
C GLY A 206 -8.99 8.59 -7.78
N GLU A 207 -10.31 8.55 -7.93
CA GLU A 207 -11.25 8.08 -6.92
C GLU A 207 -11.54 6.59 -7.14
N TYR A 208 -10.52 5.74 -6.97
CA TYR A 208 -10.59 4.31 -7.36
C TYR A 208 -11.75 3.53 -6.72
N VAL A 209 -12.17 3.94 -5.51
CA VAL A 209 -13.36 3.38 -4.84
C VAL A 209 -14.63 3.74 -5.61
N ALA A 210 -14.77 5.01 -6.01
CA ALA A 210 -15.90 5.47 -6.81
C ALA A 210 -15.88 4.85 -8.22
N ASP A 211 -14.70 4.75 -8.84
CA ASP A 211 -14.51 4.10 -10.14
C ASP A 211 -14.93 2.63 -10.07
N GLY A 212 -14.51 1.91 -9.02
CA GLY A 212 -14.93 0.53 -8.76
C GLY A 212 -16.42 0.38 -8.55
N ALA A 213 -17.04 1.27 -7.77
CA ALA A 213 -18.49 1.27 -7.56
C ALA A 213 -19.26 1.53 -8.87
N ALA A 214 -18.80 2.50 -9.67
CA ALA A 214 -19.37 2.80 -10.98
C ALA A 214 -19.18 1.62 -11.95
N ARG A 215 -18.03 0.96 -11.92
CA ARG A 215 -17.73 -0.23 -12.72
C ARG A 215 -18.61 -1.42 -12.33
N GLN A 216 -18.86 -1.61 -11.03
CA GLN A 216 -19.79 -2.64 -10.54
C GLN A 216 -21.23 -2.35 -11.00
N ALA A 217 -21.68 -1.10 -10.90
CA ALA A 217 -22.99 -0.70 -11.38
C ALA A 217 -23.13 -0.93 -12.90
N ALA A 218 -22.10 -0.56 -13.68
CA ALA A 218 -22.06 -0.80 -15.12
C ALA A 218 -22.08 -2.30 -15.46
N TRP A 219 -21.37 -3.13 -14.69
CA TRP A 219 -21.39 -4.58 -14.86
C TRP A 219 -22.78 -5.16 -14.61
N VAL A 220 -23.43 -4.76 -13.51
CA VAL A 220 -24.79 -5.22 -13.17
C VAL A 220 -25.79 -4.81 -14.26
N LEU A 221 -25.66 -3.61 -14.80
CA LEU A 221 -26.52 -3.13 -15.88
C LEU A 221 -26.30 -3.87 -17.20
N ALA A 222 -25.03 -4.12 -17.57
CA ALA A 222 -24.68 -4.81 -18.80
C ALA A 222 -24.98 -6.32 -18.76
N GLY A 223 -24.92 -6.92 -17.57
CA GLY A 223 -24.95 -8.36 -17.40
C GLY A 223 -23.66 -9.05 -17.87
N GLY A 224 -23.63 -10.38 -17.82
CA GLY A 224 -22.49 -11.21 -18.24
C GLY A 224 -21.60 -11.71 -17.10
N SER A 225 -20.67 -12.61 -17.42
CA SER A 225 -19.85 -13.34 -16.43
C SER A 225 -18.61 -12.60 -15.95
N THR A 226 -18.23 -11.47 -16.57
CA THR A 226 -17.01 -10.73 -16.26
C THR A 226 -17.28 -9.22 -16.24
N PRO A 227 -16.59 -8.44 -15.41
CA PRO A 227 -16.75 -6.98 -15.37
C PRO A 227 -16.34 -6.32 -16.70
N PRO A 228 -16.95 -5.18 -17.07
CA PRO A 228 -16.58 -4.46 -18.27
C PRO A 228 -15.12 -3.99 -18.18
N VAL A 229 -14.36 -4.11 -19.26
CA VAL A 229 -12.98 -3.62 -19.33
C VAL A 229 -13.03 -2.13 -19.64
N TRP A 230 -12.56 -1.30 -18.71
CA TRP A 230 -12.38 0.12 -18.94
C TRP A 230 -10.94 0.38 -19.37
N PRO A 231 -10.70 1.30 -20.33
CA PRO A 231 -9.35 1.61 -20.78
C PRO A 231 -8.47 1.99 -19.59
N ALA A 232 -7.30 1.36 -19.49
CA ALA A 232 -6.32 1.75 -18.48
C ALA A 232 -5.93 3.22 -18.71
N THR A 233 -6.02 4.03 -17.66
CA THR A 233 -5.42 5.36 -17.63
C THR A 233 -3.90 5.24 -17.69
N SER A 234 -3.20 6.33 -18.04
CA SER A 234 -1.75 6.38 -18.23
C SER A 234 -1.00 6.02 -16.94
N THR A 235 -0.78 4.74 -16.71
CA THR A 235 -0.10 4.20 -15.54
C THR A 235 1.41 4.29 -15.74
N GLU A 236 2.09 4.98 -14.83
CA GLU A 236 3.55 5.03 -14.82
C GLU A 236 4.11 3.72 -14.22
N THR A 237 5.22 3.22 -14.76
CA THR A 237 5.87 2.00 -14.26
C THR A 237 7.27 2.34 -13.74
N TYR A 238 7.55 1.91 -12.52
CA TYR A 238 8.83 2.06 -11.84
C TYR A 238 9.46 0.67 -11.66
N GLN A 239 10.74 0.56 -12.01
CA GLN A 239 11.54 -0.64 -11.89
C GLN A 239 12.92 -0.28 -11.37
N ALA A 240 13.48 -1.15 -10.53
CA ALA A 240 14.84 -1.08 -10.04
C ALA A 240 15.30 -2.49 -9.69
N ASP A 241 16.61 -2.72 -9.69
CA ASP A 241 17.15 -3.97 -9.15
C ASP A 241 16.85 -4.03 -7.64
N PRO A 242 16.45 -5.20 -7.10
CA PRO A 242 16.24 -5.36 -5.68
C PRO A 242 17.50 -5.01 -4.88
N VAL A 243 17.30 -4.42 -3.70
CA VAL A 243 18.38 -4.08 -2.77
C VAL A 243 18.14 -4.80 -1.44
N PRO A 244 18.46 -6.12 -1.36
CA PRO A 244 18.07 -6.96 -0.23
C PRO A 244 18.58 -6.47 1.13
N HIS A 245 19.78 -5.87 1.16
CA HIS A 245 20.39 -5.41 2.40
C HIS A 245 19.56 -4.35 3.15
N VAL A 246 18.67 -3.62 2.47
CA VAL A 246 17.73 -2.68 3.12
C VAL A 246 16.74 -3.44 4.00
N ARG A 247 16.14 -4.50 3.44
CA ARG A 247 15.18 -5.38 4.13
C ARG A 247 15.87 -6.20 5.22
N GLU A 248 17.04 -6.76 4.92
CA GLU A 248 17.85 -7.54 5.88
C GLU A 248 18.19 -6.69 7.10
N ARG A 249 18.72 -5.49 6.88
CA ARG A 249 19.10 -4.58 7.96
C ARG A 249 17.90 -4.07 8.76
N TYR A 250 16.75 -3.85 8.12
CA TYR A 250 15.50 -3.55 8.81
C TYR A 250 15.05 -4.71 9.70
N ALA A 251 15.07 -5.94 9.18
CA ALA A 251 14.65 -7.14 9.92
C ALA A 251 15.53 -7.40 11.16
N GLU A 252 16.83 -7.10 11.11
CA GLU A 252 17.74 -7.23 12.25
C GLU A 252 17.34 -6.37 13.46
N VAL A 253 16.73 -5.20 13.23
CA VAL A 253 16.48 -4.21 14.28
C VAL A 253 15.01 -3.95 14.54
N ARG A 254 14.08 -4.43 13.71
CA ARG A 254 12.64 -4.15 13.84
C ARG A 254 12.03 -4.61 15.16
N ASP A 255 12.66 -5.55 15.84
CA ASP A 255 12.20 -6.08 17.13
C ASP A 255 12.90 -5.39 18.33
N LEU A 256 13.82 -4.46 18.08
CA LEU A 256 14.60 -3.74 19.10
C LEU A 256 13.93 -2.39 19.49
N THR A 257 12.61 -2.41 19.67
CA THR A 257 11.81 -1.23 20.04
C THR A 257 11.42 -1.22 21.51
N ALA A 258 11.18 -0.03 22.07
CA ALA A 258 10.56 0.10 23.40
C ALA A 258 9.03 0.01 23.30
N ASP A 259 8.38 -0.38 24.40
CA ASP A 259 6.92 -0.33 24.52
C ASP A 259 6.45 1.02 25.08
N ARG A 260 5.22 1.42 24.73
CA ARG A 260 4.57 2.58 25.34
C ARG A 260 4.34 2.33 26.82
N SER A 261 4.69 3.33 27.63
CA SER A 261 4.37 3.42 29.06
C SER A 261 2.89 3.67 29.32
#